data_AF-A0A953VKS6-F1
#
_entry.id   AF-A0A953VKS6-F1
#
_cell.length_a   1.000
_cell.length_b   1.000
_cell.length_c   1.000
_cell.angle_alpha   90.00
_cell.angle_beta   90.00
_cell.angle_gamma   90.00
#
_symmetry.space_group_name_H-M   'P 1'
#
loop_
_entity.id
_entity.type
_entity.pdbx_description
1 polymer ?
#
loop_
_entity_poly.entity_id
_entity_poly.type
_entity_poly.pdbx_seq_one_letter_code
_entity_poly.pdbx_strand_id
1 'polypeptide(L)' 'MGVLYLLIIGAAAGFIATRIMDLETSVPVTIAIGVIGALIGGLVLGMLLAVMGMAAGFIGAILGALVLIWAYQTYFGK' A
#
# COMPACT_ATOMS: atom_id res chain seq x y z
N MET A 1 17.68 -4.51 5.63
CA MET A 1 16.53 -5.42 5.50
C MET A 1 15.65 -5.13 4.28
N GLY A 2 15.41 -3.88 3.86
CA GLY A 2 14.46 -3.59 2.76
C GLY A 2 14.87 -4.05 1.35
N VAL A 3 16.15 -3.92 0.97
CA VAL A 3 16.59 -4.19 -0.41
C VAL A 3 16.54 -5.68 -0.77
N LEU A 4 16.90 -6.58 0.15
CA LEU A 4 16.81 -8.02 -0.07
C LEU A 4 15.36 -8.47 -0.27
N TYR A 5 14.42 -7.95 0.52
CA TYR A 5 13.00 -8.24 0.37
C TYR A 5 12.45 -7.74 -0.96
N LEU A 6 12.83 -6.54 -1.39
CA LEU A 6 12.45 -6.00 -2.70
C LEU A 6 13.00 -6.85 -3.86
N LEU A 7 14.22 -7.38 -3.72
CA LEU A 7 14.78 -8.31 -4.71
C LEU A 7 14.02 -9.63 -4.76
N ILE A 8 13.63 -10.20 -3.61
CA ILE A 8 12.86 -11.45 -3.56
C ILE A 8 11.44 -11.25 -4.12
N ILE A 9 10.74 -10.21 -3.65
CA ILE A 9 9.38 -9.88 -4.10
C ILE A 9 9.41 -9.50 -5.58
N GLY A 10 10.37 -8.68 -5.99
CA GLY A 10 10.59 -8.29 -7.37
C GLY A 10 10.87 -9.50 -8.26
N ALA A 11 11.80 -10.37 -7.90
CA ALA A 11 12.09 -11.58 -8.68
C ALA A 11 10.86 -12.51 -8.80
N ALA A 12 10.10 -12.70 -7.72
CA ALA A 12 8.87 -13.48 -7.73
C ALA A 12 7.80 -12.85 -8.63
N ALA A 13 7.59 -11.53 -8.53
CA ALA A 13 6.65 -10.79 -9.36
C ALA A 13 7.06 -10.81 -10.84
N GLY A 14 8.36 -10.65 -11.11
CA GLY A 14 8.94 -10.72 -12.45
C GLY A 14 8.70 -12.07 -13.11
N PHE A 15 8.93 -13.16 -12.39
CA PHE A 15 8.68 -14.53 -12.88
C PHE A 15 7.20 -14.79 -13.19
N ILE A 16 6.30 -14.33 -12.33
CA ILE A 16 4.85 -14.44 -12.56
C ILE A 16 4.44 -13.61 -13.79
N ALA A 17 4.93 -12.37 -13.90
CA ALA A 17 4.61 -11.48 -15.01
C ALA A 17 5.10 -12.04 -16.35
N THR A 18 6.36 -12.50 -16.44
CA THR A 18 6.90 -13.06 -17.68
C THR A 18 6.20 -14.35 -18.07
N ARG A 19 5.74 -15.16 -17.09
CA ARG A 19 4.97 -16.38 -17.38
C ARG A 19 3.55 -16.10 -17.85
N ILE A 20 2.88 -15.09 -17.28
CA ILE A 20 1.54 -14.67 -17.74
C ILE A 20 1.60 -14.08 -19.15
N MET A 21 2.66 -13.33 -19.45
CA MET A 21 2.82 -12.68 -20.75
C MET A 21 3.51 -13.54 -21.82
N ASP A 22 3.82 -14.80 -21.49
CA ASP A 22 4.52 -15.76 -22.36
C ASP A 22 5.83 -15.19 -22.95
N LEU A 23 6.57 -14.44 -22.13
CA LEU A 23 7.87 -13.87 -22.49
C LEU A 23 9.01 -14.82 -22.12
N GLU A 24 9.68 -15.34 -23.14
CA GLU A 24 10.95 -16.06 -23.00
C GLU A 24 12.09 -15.06 -22.73
N THR A 25 12.20 -14.63 -21.47
CA THR A 25 13.25 -13.71 -21.01
C THR A 25 14.31 -14.45 -20.21
N SER A 26 15.55 -13.99 -20.30
CA SER A 26 16.64 -14.52 -19.48
C SER A 26 16.46 -14.14 -18.01
N VAL A 27 16.97 -14.98 -17.10
CA VAL A 27 16.83 -14.80 -15.64
C VAL A 27 17.18 -13.37 -15.16
N PRO A 28 18.28 -12.73 -15.62
CA PRO A 28 18.60 -11.36 -15.20
C PRO A 28 17.54 -10.32 -15.64
N VAL A 29 16.95 -10.50 -16.82
CA VAL A 29 15.93 -9.61 -17.38
C VAL A 29 14.63 -9.76 -16.59
N THR A 30 14.22 -10.98 -16.26
CA THR A 30 13.05 -11.26 -15.43
C THR A 30 13.15 -10.58 -14.06
N ILE A 31 14.32 -10.68 -13.41
CA ILE A 31 14.57 -10.04 -12.11
C ILE A 31 14.53 -8.51 -12.25
N ALA A 32 15.15 -7.94 -13.28
CA ALA A 32 15.15 -6.50 -13.51
C ALA A 32 13.73 -5.94 -13.72
N ILE A 33 12.94 -6.58 -14.57
CA ILE A 33 11.52 -6.23 -14.80
C ILE A 33 10.75 -6.31 -13.48
N GLY A 34 10.95 -7.39 -12.73
CA GLY A 34 10.32 -7.62 -11.45
C GLY A 34 10.63 -6.56 -10.40
N VAL A 35 11.90 -6.16 -10.27
CA VAL A 35 12.32 -5.10 -9.34
C VAL A 35 11.74 -3.74 -9.76
N ILE A 36 11.79 -3.39 -11.04
CA ILE A 36 11.21 -2.14 -11.56
C ILE A 36 9.69 -2.13 -11.31
N GLY A 37 9.01 -3.24 -11.59
CA GLY A 37 7.58 -3.42 -11.34
C GLY A 37 7.23 -3.30 -9.86
N ALA A 38 8.04 -3.89 -8.96
CA ALA A 38 7.82 -3.80 -7.52
C ALA A 38 8.02 -2.37 -6.98
N LEU A 39 8.98 -1.62 -7.52
CA LEU A 39 9.17 -0.21 -7.19
C LEU A 39 7.97 0.65 -7.61
N ILE A 40 7.51 0.50 -8.85
CA ILE A 40 6.37 1.25 -9.38
C ILE A 40 5.08 0.84 -8.64
N GLY A 41 4.83 -0.46 -8.51
CA GLY A 41 3.66 -0.99 -7.82
C GLY A 41 3.60 -0.55 -6.35
N GLY A 42 4.74 -0.59 -5.66
CA GLY A 42 4.85 -0.10 -4.28
C GLY A 42 4.57 1.39 -4.15
N LEU A 43 5.06 2.22 -5.06
CA LEU A 43 4.79 3.66 -5.08
C LEU A 43 3.32 3.96 -5.38
N VAL A 44 2.74 3.32 -6.38
CA VAL A 44 1.34 3.53 -6.80
C VAL A 44 0.38 3.07 -5.70
N LEU A 45 0.54 1.83 -5.22
CA LEU A 45 -0.28 1.32 -4.12
C LEU A 45 -0.09 2.14 -2.85
N GLY A 46 1.14 2.54 -2.53
CA GLY A 46 1.45 3.40 -1.38
C GLY A 46 0.70 4.73 -1.45
N MET A 47 0.68 5.38 -2.62
CA MET A 47 -0.05 6.62 -2.84
C MET A 47 -1.57 6.42 -2.68
N LEU A 48 -2.13 5.36 -3.27
CA LEU A 48 -3.56 5.04 -3.14
C LEU A 48 -3.93 4.81 -1.68
N LEU A 49 -3.15 4.01 -0.95
CA LEU A 49 -3.37 3.75 0.46
C LEU A 49 -3.23 5.01 1.31
N ALA A 50 -2.33 5.93 0.97
CA ALA A 50 -2.20 7.20 1.67
C ALA A 50 -3.46 8.08 1.52
N VAL A 51 -3.99 8.19 0.29
CA VAL A 51 -5.22 8.96 0.03
C VAL A 51 -6.41 8.31 0.72
N MET A 52 -6.55 6.99 0.62
CA MET A 52 -7.62 6.25 1.31
C MET A 52 -7.50 6.37 2.83
N GLY A 53 -6.28 6.29 3.36
CA GLY A 53 -5.99 6.45 4.79
C GLY A 53 -6.34 7.84 5.29
N MET A 54 -6.08 8.88 4.51
CA MET A 54 -6.47 10.25 4.83
C MET A 54 -7.99 10.41 4.88
N ALA A 55 -8.70 9.87 3.89
CA ALA A 55 -10.16 9.89 3.86
C ALA A 55 -10.77 9.11 5.04
N ALA A 56 -10.25 7.91 5.31
CA ALA A 56 -10.67 7.10 6.45
C ALA A 56 -10.37 7.81 7.78
N GLY A 57 -9.21 8.46 7.91
CA GLY A 57 -8.83 9.25 9.07
C GLY A 57 -9.76 10.44 9.31
N PHE A 58 -10.20 11.11 8.24
CA PHE A 58 -11.17 12.20 8.34
C PHE A 58 -12.52 11.72 8.88
N ILE A 59 -13.05 10.61 8.36
CA ILE A 59 -14.28 10.01 8.86
C ILE A 59 -14.11 9.58 10.33
N GLY A 60 -12.99 8.94 10.66
CA GLY A 60 -12.67 8.56 12.04
C GLY A 60 -12.60 9.75 12.99
N ALA A 61 -12.05 10.89 12.54
CA ALA A 61 -11.98 12.11 13.33
C ALA A 61 -13.37 12.72 13.59
N ILE A 62 -14.25 12.74 12.57
CA ILE A 62 -15.64 13.18 12.76
C ILE A 62 -16.35 12.29 13.78
N LEU A 63 -16.25 10.97 13.63
CA LEU A 63 -16.84 10.03 14.58
C LEU A 63 -16.28 10.21 15.99
N GLY A 64 -14.96 10.37 16.13
CA GLY A 64 -14.32 10.63 17.41
C GLY A 64 -14.81 11.94 18.06
N ALA A 65 -14.93 13.01 17.28
CA ALA A 65 -15.44 14.29 17.76
C ALA A 65 -16.90 14.19 18.23
N LEU A 66 -17.77 13.48 17.49
CA LEU A 66 -19.16 13.26 17.89
C LEU A 66 -19.26 12.51 19.24
N VAL A 67 -18.43 11.48 19.44
CA VAL A 67 -18.38 10.73 20.70
C VAL A 67 -17.91 11.63 21.84
N LEU A 68 -16.89 12.46 21.62
CA LEU A 68 -16.39 13.39 22.63
C LEU A 68 -17.42 14.45 23.00
N ILE A 69 -18.13 15.02 22.02
CA ILE A 69 -19.20 15.99 22.25
C ILE A 69 -20.34 15.34 23.04
N TRP A 70 -20.75 14.14 22.67
CA TRP A 70 -21.77 13.39 23.40
C TRP A 70 -21.38 13.14 24.86
N ALA A 71 -20.13 12.72 25.10
CA ALA A 71 -19.61 12.52 26.45
C ALA A 71 -19.60 13.84 27.24
N TYR A 72 -19.15 14.94 26.62
CA TYR A 72 -19.16 16.24 27.26
C TYR A 72 -20.56 16.69 27.66
N GLN A 73 -21.54 16.58 26.76
CA GLN A 73 -22.94 16.91 27.07
C GLN A 73 -23.50 16.04 28.20
N THR A 74 -23.16 14.75 28.21
CA THR A 74 -23.68 13.79 29.20
C THR A 74 -23.13 14.03 30.61
N TYR A 75 -21.84 14.37 30.73
CA TYR A 75 -21.18 14.49 32.04
C TYR A 75 -21.03 15.94 32.54
N PHE A 76 -20.87 16.90 31.63
CA PHE A 76 -20.57 18.30 31.96
C PHE A 76 -21.66 19.28 31.50
N GLY A 77 -22.60 18.84 30.65
CA GLY A 77 -23.78 19.60 30.27
C GLY A 77 -24.85 19.58 31.36
N LYS A 78 -24.56 20.25 32.50
CA LYS A 78 -25.55 20.71 33.46
C LYS A 78 -25.61 22.23 33.43
#